data_AF-A0A347W806-F1
#
_entry.id   AF-A0A347W806-F1
#
_cell.length_a   1.000
_cell.length_b   1.000
_cell.length_c   1.000
_cell.angle_alpha   90.00
_cell.angle_beta   90.00
_cell.angle_gamma   90.00
#
_symmetry.space_group_name_H-M   'P 1'
#
loop_
_entity.id
_entity.type
_entity.pdbx_description
1 polymer ?
#
loop_
_entity_poly.entity_id
_entity_poly.type
_entity_poly.pdbx_seq_one_letter_code
_entity_poly.pdbx_strand_id
1 'polypeptide(L)'
;MKKDYVALSLVLALAGCGGGEKAASPTDSTLSQDMETARDAVSLERLSVAEQQYRAAGERAIARDDVTAIGDSGYNLATVELDENRPQDALATITATRSALQVRGQAGDDAGLDLVQAGALYRLGRNAEAASAAARAAAAQDVDIAEKGQFIRGLIADDGGDQATLASVAAYFATLTGKVPAGWSADAREMAARNLLATGGSARTAWQDALQAATIRQQQVDYRDMARALGVAAMAASKAGDAQAAAQLYTRASQSAGQAGDKVAAERWARQAGSSAAVDPFVLPAAPARKK
;
A
#
# COMPACT_ATOMS: atom_id res chain seq x y z
N MET A 1 39.74 -42.74 72.86
CA MET A 1 39.15 -42.15 74.08
C MET A 1 38.18 -41.06 73.65
N LYS A 2 36.99 -41.06 74.25
CA LYS A 2 35.85 -40.16 74.02
C LYS A 2 36.23 -38.68 74.16
N LYS A 3 35.55 -37.82 73.38
CA LYS A 3 34.58 -36.86 73.92
C LYS A 3 33.86 -36.11 72.79
N ASP A 4 32.55 -36.34 72.74
CA ASP A 4 31.56 -35.52 72.07
C ASP A 4 31.43 -34.17 72.76
N TYR A 5 31.27 -33.10 71.98
CA TYR A 5 30.51 -31.92 72.39
C TYR A 5 29.69 -31.41 71.22
N VAL A 6 28.38 -31.63 71.34
CA VAL A 6 27.32 -30.96 70.58
C VAL A 6 27.22 -29.53 71.11
N ALA A 7 27.38 -28.53 70.23
CA ALA A 7 27.02 -27.15 70.51
C ALA A 7 26.17 -26.61 69.35
N LEU A 8 24.90 -26.46 69.68
CA LEU A 8 23.79 -25.89 68.94
C LEU A 8 24.17 -24.52 68.33
N SER A 9 24.13 -24.41 67.00
CA SER A 9 24.27 -23.13 66.29
C SER A 9 23.01 -22.89 65.46
N LEU A 10 22.15 -22.02 65.97
CA LEU A 10 20.93 -21.52 65.37
C LEU A 10 21.29 -20.65 64.15
N VAL A 11 21.24 -21.19 62.93
CA VAL A 11 21.38 -20.40 61.71
C VAL A 11 19.99 -19.89 61.32
N LEU A 12 19.77 -18.59 61.52
CA LEU A 12 18.63 -17.88 60.95
C LEU A 12 18.70 -17.95 59.42
N ALA A 13 17.71 -18.60 58.82
CA ALA A 13 17.46 -18.53 57.39
C ALA A 13 16.91 -17.14 57.03
N LEU A 14 17.74 -16.29 56.43
CA LEU A 14 17.24 -15.19 55.61
C LEU A 14 16.83 -15.77 54.25
N ALA A 15 15.52 -15.95 54.06
CA ALA A 15 14.93 -16.18 52.75
C ALA A 15 15.03 -14.90 51.91
N GLY A 16 16.13 -14.76 51.18
CA GLY A 16 16.25 -13.78 50.09
C GLY A 16 15.48 -14.28 48.88
N CYS A 17 14.24 -13.84 48.73
CA CYS A 17 13.46 -13.99 47.51
C CYS A 17 14.01 -13.00 46.48
N GLY A 18 15.06 -13.40 45.77
CA GLY A 18 15.70 -12.62 44.70
C GLY A 18 15.43 -13.25 43.35
N GLY A 19 14.16 -13.34 42.95
CA GLY A 19 13.78 -13.66 41.58
C GLY A 19 14.18 -12.48 40.68
N GLY A 20 15.40 -12.52 40.15
CA GLY A 20 15.87 -11.54 39.18
C GLY A 20 15.17 -11.74 37.85
N GLU A 21 13.96 -11.20 37.71
CA GLU A 21 13.50 -10.80 36.39
C GLU A 21 14.47 -9.73 35.89
N LYS A 22 15.10 -10.02 34.76
CA LYS A 22 15.93 -9.06 34.03
C LYS A 22 15.02 -7.86 33.76
N ALA A 23 15.24 -6.74 34.46
CA ALA A 23 14.44 -5.53 34.26
C ALA A 23 14.41 -5.24 32.75
N ALA A 24 13.21 -5.23 32.16
CA ALA A 24 13.05 -4.91 30.75
C ALA A 24 13.68 -3.54 30.52
N SER A 25 14.53 -3.44 29.51
CA SER A 25 15.09 -2.15 29.11
C SER A 25 13.95 -1.14 28.94
N PRO A 26 14.08 0.10 29.44
CA PRO A 26 13.03 1.10 29.30
C PRO A 26 12.58 1.21 27.84
N THR A 27 11.30 0.98 27.58
CA THR A 27 10.67 1.23 26.28
C THR A 27 10.32 2.71 26.17
N ASP A 28 10.56 3.30 25.00
CA ASP A 28 10.08 4.65 24.72
C ASP A 28 8.58 4.60 24.45
N SER A 29 7.78 4.76 25.50
CA SER A 29 6.33 4.63 25.44
C SER A 29 5.68 5.63 24.50
N THR A 30 6.26 6.83 24.33
CA THR A 30 5.74 7.83 23.39
C THR A 30 5.90 7.36 21.95
N LEU A 31 7.07 6.83 21.58
CA LEU A 31 7.29 6.29 20.23
C LEU A 31 6.28 5.17 19.91
N SER A 32 6.08 4.24 20.85
CA SER A 32 5.09 3.17 20.70
C SER A 32 3.68 3.71 20.54
N GLN A 33 3.28 4.70 21.36
CA GLN A 33 1.98 5.34 21.31
C GLN A 33 1.74 6.09 19.99
N ASP A 34 2.72 6.82 19.48
CA ASP A 34 2.62 7.53 18.21
C ASP A 34 2.41 6.52 17.06
N MET A 35 3.19 5.43 17.03
CA MET A 35 3.06 4.37 16.02
C MET A 35 1.71 3.63 16.12
N GLU A 36 1.20 3.36 17.31
CA GLU A 36 -0.12 2.73 17.51
C GLU A 36 -1.25 3.67 17.10
N THR A 37 -1.21 4.92 17.55
CA THR A 37 -2.20 5.94 17.18
C THR A 37 -2.24 6.16 15.67
N ALA A 38 -1.08 6.13 15.00
CA ALA A 38 -0.99 6.23 13.56
C ALA A 38 -1.69 5.05 12.86
N ARG A 39 -1.46 3.80 13.31
CA ARG A 39 -2.11 2.60 12.76
C ARG A 39 -3.63 2.64 12.95
N ASP A 40 -4.09 3.04 14.12
CA ASP A 40 -5.51 3.22 14.40
C ASP A 40 -6.11 4.29 13.48
N ALA A 41 -5.41 5.41 13.30
CA ALA A 41 -5.84 6.47 12.39
C ALA A 41 -5.92 5.98 10.93
N VAL A 42 -4.97 5.17 10.44
CA VAL A 42 -5.04 4.53 9.11
C VAL A 42 -6.28 3.65 9.01
N SER A 43 -6.56 2.81 10.01
CA SER A 43 -7.73 1.92 10.02
C SER A 43 -9.08 2.66 9.99
N LEU A 44 -9.08 3.93 10.40
CA LEU A 44 -10.25 4.82 10.41
C LEU A 44 -10.23 5.83 9.24
N GLU A 45 -9.34 5.65 8.26
CA GLU A 45 -9.12 6.54 7.11
C GLU A 45 -8.80 8.00 7.51
N ARG A 46 -8.29 8.22 8.72
CA ARG A 46 -7.86 9.52 9.23
C ARG A 46 -6.41 9.80 8.85
N LEU A 47 -6.14 9.80 7.55
CA LEU A 47 -4.78 9.81 7.00
C LEU A 47 -3.94 11.01 7.45
N SER A 48 -4.52 12.21 7.53
CA SER A 48 -3.80 13.39 8.05
C SER A 48 -3.38 13.25 9.53
N VAL A 49 -4.14 12.51 10.34
CA VAL A 49 -3.74 12.20 11.73
C VAL A 49 -2.62 11.16 11.71
N ALA A 50 -2.76 10.10 10.91
CA ALA A 50 -1.72 9.08 10.77
C ALA A 50 -0.39 9.67 10.31
N GLU A 51 -0.40 10.59 9.34
CA GLU A 51 0.79 11.30 8.86
C GLU A 51 1.50 12.03 10.00
N GLN A 52 0.76 12.83 10.77
CA GLN A 52 1.31 13.59 11.90
C GLN A 52 1.98 12.66 12.93
N GLN A 53 1.33 11.53 13.23
CA GLN A 53 1.83 10.58 14.22
C GLN A 53 3.05 9.79 13.72
N TYR A 54 3.06 9.32 12.45
CA TYR A 54 4.24 8.67 11.89
C TYR A 54 5.43 9.63 11.77
N ARG A 55 5.19 10.91 11.46
CA ARG A 55 6.24 11.94 11.45
C ARG A 55 6.83 12.14 12.85
N ALA A 56 6.00 12.29 13.88
CA ALA A 56 6.44 12.40 15.27
C ALA A 56 7.23 11.16 15.74
N ALA A 57 6.74 9.96 15.41
CA ALA A 57 7.42 8.71 15.71
C ALA A 57 8.81 8.64 15.03
N GLY A 58 8.93 9.09 13.77
CA GLY A 58 10.19 9.12 13.05
C GLY A 58 11.21 10.11 13.62
N GLU A 59 10.78 11.32 13.98
CA GLU A 59 11.64 12.30 14.68
C GLU A 59 12.18 11.73 15.99
N ARG A 60 11.34 11.02 16.73
CA ARG A 60 11.72 10.37 17.98
C ARG A 60 12.62 9.16 17.78
N ALA A 61 12.38 8.35 16.74
CA ALA A 61 13.24 7.24 16.35
C ALA A 61 14.66 7.73 15.99
N ILE A 62 14.76 8.86 15.28
CA ILE A 62 16.04 9.53 15.01
C ILE A 62 16.73 9.96 16.30
N ALA A 63 16.01 10.57 17.24
CA ALA A 63 16.55 11.00 18.53
C ALA A 63 17.04 9.82 19.38
N ARG A 64 16.38 8.67 19.28
CA ARG A 64 16.74 7.42 19.96
C ARG A 64 17.88 6.66 19.26
N ASP A 65 18.23 7.04 18.04
CA ASP A 65 19.14 6.29 17.17
C ASP A 65 18.65 4.86 16.85
N ASP A 66 17.32 4.68 16.78
CA ASP A 66 16.68 3.39 16.56
C ASP A 66 16.44 3.17 15.06
N VAL A 67 17.36 2.44 14.42
CA VAL A 67 17.33 2.13 12.99
C VAL A 67 15.99 1.50 12.56
N THR A 68 15.50 0.51 13.31
CA THR A 68 14.29 -0.21 12.95
C THR A 68 13.09 0.74 12.99
N ALA A 69 12.96 1.52 14.06
CA ALA A 69 11.88 2.49 14.16
C ALA A 69 11.95 3.61 13.10
N ILE A 70 13.15 4.01 12.67
CA ILE A 70 13.34 4.96 11.56
C ILE A 70 12.80 4.38 10.25
N GLY A 71 13.13 3.12 9.95
CA GLY A 71 12.62 2.41 8.78
C GLY A 71 11.10 2.29 8.80
N ASP A 72 10.55 1.76 9.89
CA ASP A 72 9.11 1.52 10.06
C ASP A 72 8.29 2.82 9.97
N SER A 73 8.71 3.87 10.68
CA SER A 73 8.00 5.16 10.64
C SER A 73 8.08 5.81 9.26
N GLY A 74 9.25 5.75 8.60
CA GLY A 74 9.43 6.28 7.25
C GLY A 74 8.62 5.55 6.18
N TYR A 75 8.61 4.21 6.21
CA TYR A 75 7.80 3.38 5.33
C TYR A 75 6.31 3.68 5.48
N ASN A 76 5.82 3.70 6.73
CA ASN A 76 4.40 3.94 7.00
C ASN A 76 3.98 5.37 6.65
N LEU A 77 4.82 6.37 6.95
CA LEU A 77 4.59 7.76 6.56
C LEU A 77 4.44 7.88 5.03
N ALA A 78 5.39 7.33 4.27
CA ALA A 78 5.36 7.39 2.82
C ALA A 78 4.15 6.63 2.22
N THR A 79 3.71 5.56 2.88
CA THR A 79 2.48 4.83 2.49
C THR A 79 1.24 5.70 2.70
N VAL A 80 1.12 6.37 3.85
CA VAL A 80 0.02 7.31 4.13
C VAL A 80 0.02 8.47 3.14
N GLU A 81 1.18 9.06 2.84
CA GLU A 81 1.32 10.12 1.84
C GLU A 81 0.86 9.64 0.45
N LEU A 82 1.13 8.37 0.10
CA LEU A 82 0.57 7.78 -1.10
C LEU A 82 -0.94 7.60 -1.04
N ASP A 83 -1.51 7.19 0.07
CA ASP A 83 -2.96 7.03 0.16
C ASP A 83 -3.72 8.36 0.13
N GLU A 84 -3.08 9.44 0.56
CA GLU A 84 -3.54 10.82 0.34
C GLU A 84 -3.29 11.35 -1.08
N ASN A 85 -2.81 10.50 -1.98
CA ASN A 85 -2.47 10.84 -3.36
C ASN A 85 -1.40 11.95 -3.49
N ARG A 86 -0.39 11.93 -2.60
CA ARG A 86 0.78 12.82 -2.60
C ARG A 86 2.07 12.06 -2.93
N PRO A 87 2.22 11.54 -4.17
CA PRO A 87 3.37 10.72 -4.53
C PRO A 87 4.72 11.47 -4.51
N GLN A 88 4.75 12.79 -4.69
CA GLN A 88 5.99 13.56 -4.52
C GLN A 88 6.46 13.57 -3.06
N ASP A 89 5.53 13.74 -2.12
CA ASP A 89 5.83 13.77 -0.68
C ASP A 89 6.35 12.40 -0.23
N ALA A 90 5.68 11.32 -0.66
CA ALA A 90 6.14 9.95 -0.43
C ALA A 90 7.57 9.70 -0.91
N LEU A 91 7.95 10.20 -2.10
CA LEU A 91 9.33 10.07 -2.59
C LEU A 91 10.33 10.89 -1.77
N ALA A 92 9.94 12.07 -1.30
CA ALA A 92 10.77 12.88 -0.41
C ALA A 92 11.00 12.17 0.92
N THR A 93 9.95 11.61 1.52
CA THR A 93 10.01 10.81 2.74
C THR A 93 10.92 9.60 2.57
N ILE A 94 10.74 8.79 1.51
CA ILE A 94 11.61 7.64 1.23
C ILE A 94 13.08 8.04 1.12
N THR A 95 13.36 9.16 0.43
CA THR A 95 14.73 9.67 0.28
C THR A 95 15.32 10.08 1.63
N ALA A 96 14.55 10.78 2.46
CA ALA A 96 14.97 11.19 3.80
C ALA A 96 15.20 9.98 4.72
N THR A 97 14.31 8.99 4.71
CA THR A 97 14.43 7.75 5.50
C THR A 97 15.69 6.99 5.10
N ARG A 98 15.93 6.78 3.80
CA ARG A 98 17.15 6.12 3.31
C ARG A 98 18.41 6.85 3.73
N SER A 99 18.42 8.18 3.64
CA SER A 99 19.55 8.99 4.10
C SER A 99 19.79 8.83 5.60
N ALA A 100 18.73 8.81 6.42
CA ALA A 100 18.84 8.66 7.87
C ALA A 100 19.37 7.27 8.27
N LEU A 101 18.95 6.22 7.57
CA LEU A 101 19.44 4.85 7.75
C LEU A 101 20.90 4.70 7.30
N GLN A 102 21.26 5.30 6.16
CA GLN A 102 22.63 5.25 5.63
C GLN A 102 23.64 5.88 6.60
N VAL A 103 23.30 7.02 7.21
CA VAL A 103 24.13 7.67 8.24
C VAL A 103 24.40 6.74 9.43
N ARG A 104 23.48 5.81 9.72
CA ARG A 104 23.56 4.81 10.80
C ARG A 104 24.17 3.49 10.36
N GLY A 105 24.84 3.45 9.21
CA GLY A 105 25.50 2.26 8.68
C GLY A 105 24.54 1.21 8.11
N GLN A 106 23.26 1.55 7.97
CA GLN A 106 22.26 0.69 7.32
C GLN A 106 22.08 1.16 5.89
N ALA A 107 23.00 0.68 5.05
CA ALA A 107 22.90 0.75 3.61
C ALA A 107 22.45 -0.64 3.12
N GLY A 108 21.19 -0.76 2.73
CA GLY A 108 20.64 -2.04 2.28
C GLY A 108 19.37 -1.86 1.48
N ASP A 109 19.03 -2.90 0.72
CA ASP A 109 17.77 -2.99 -0.01
C ASP A 109 16.63 -3.13 1.01
N ASP A 110 15.84 -2.07 1.16
CA ASP A 110 14.58 -2.11 1.89
C ASP A 110 13.45 -2.28 0.88
N ALA A 111 12.96 -3.52 0.77
CA ALA A 111 11.95 -3.88 -0.21
C ALA A 111 10.61 -3.20 0.05
N GLY A 112 10.31 -2.83 1.30
CA GLY A 112 9.12 -2.05 1.66
C GLY A 112 9.24 -0.63 1.10
N LEU A 113 10.37 0.02 1.33
CA LEU A 113 10.64 1.34 0.74
C LEU A 113 10.66 1.29 -0.79
N ASP A 114 11.19 0.22 -1.40
CA ASP A 114 11.13 0.03 -2.85
C ASP A 114 9.70 -0.13 -3.37
N LEU A 115 8.83 -0.82 -2.64
CA LEU A 115 7.42 -0.97 -3.01
C LEU A 115 6.70 0.38 -3.03
N VAL A 116 6.83 1.17 -1.97
CA VAL A 116 6.22 2.51 -1.89
C VAL A 116 6.83 3.42 -2.95
N GLN A 117 8.15 3.33 -3.17
CA GLN A 117 8.81 4.10 -4.24
C GLN A 117 8.25 3.74 -5.62
N ALA A 118 8.04 2.47 -5.91
CA ALA A 118 7.46 2.01 -7.17
C ALA A 118 6.06 2.57 -7.37
N GLY A 119 5.20 2.50 -6.35
CA GLY A 119 3.86 3.07 -6.37
C GLY A 119 3.85 4.58 -6.60
N ALA A 120 4.74 5.31 -5.92
CA ALA A 120 4.88 6.76 -6.07
C ALA A 120 5.35 7.16 -7.48
N LEU A 121 6.41 6.52 -7.98
CA LEU A 121 6.93 6.78 -9.33
C LEU A 121 5.91 6.45 -10.41
N TYR A 122 5.17 5.34 -10.25
CA TYR A 122 4.11 4.95 -11.19
C TYR A 122 3.00 6.02 -11.28
N ARG A 123 2.54 6.55 -10.14
CA ARG A 123 1.52 7.63 -10.14
C ARG A 123 2.01 8.93 -10.75
N LEU A 124 3.32 9.17 -10.71
CA LEU A 124 3.96 10.31 -11.37
C LEU A 124 4.22 10.08 -12.87
N GLY A 125 3.87 8.91 -13.41
CA GLY A 125 4.18 8.54 -14.80
C GLY A 125 5.67 8.29 -15.06
N ARG A 126 6.50 8.16 -14.01
CA ARG A 126 7.94 7.89 -14.11
C ARG A 126 8.21 6.39 -14.28
N ASN A 127 7.59 5.80 -15.30
CA ASN A 127 7.46 4.35 -15.47
C ASN A 127 8.80 3.58 -15.53
N ALA A 128 9.84 4.17 -16.13
CA ALA A 128 11.16 3.52 -16.18
C ALA A 128 11.79 3.35 -14.79
N GLU A 129 11.70 4.38 -13.95
CA GLU A 129 12.20 4.35 -12.58
C GLU A 129 11.30 3.46 -11.71
N ALA A 130 9.98 3.56 -11.90
CA ALA A 130 9.00 2.72 -11.23
C ALA A 130 9.26 1.24 -11.49
N ALA A 131 9.60 0.86 -12.74
CA ALA A 131 9.87 -0.52 -13.12
C ALA A 131 11.05 -1.12 -12.34
N SER A 132 12.10 -0.33 -12.12
CA SER A 132 13.29 -0.76 -11.38
C SER A 132 12.98 -0.95 -9.89
N ALA A 133 12.22 -0.03 -9.28
CA ALA A 133 11.79 -0.17 -7.89
C ALA A 133 10.80 -1.35 -7.71
N ALA A 134 9.85 -1.51 -8.63
CA ALA A 134 8.89 -2.60 -8.60
C ALA A 134 9.57 -3.97 -8.77
N ALA A 135 10.63 -4.06 -9.58
CA ALA A 135 11.43 -5.29 -9.73
C ALA A 135 12.14 -5.69 -8.43
N ARG A 136 12.68 -4.74 -7.68
CA ARG A 136 13.29 -5.03 -6.37
C ARG A 136 12.25 -5.45 -5.34
N ALA A 137 11.13 -4.74 -5.26
CA ALA A 137 10.01 -5.11 -4.39
C ALA A 137 9.47 -6.52 -4.71
N ALA A 138 9.31 -6.84 -6.00
CA ALA A 138 8.85 -8.15 -6.46
C ALA A 138 9.79 -9.32 -6.14
N ALA A 139 11.05 -9.03 -5.80
CA ALA A 139 12.05 -10.01 -5.39
C ALA A 139 12.18 -10.14 -3.86
N ALA A 140 11.32 -9.46 -3.10
CA ALA A 140 11.31 -9.53 -1.64
C ALA A 140 11.07 -10.94 -1.12
N GLN A 141 11.62 -11.25 0.06
CA GLN A 141 11.29 -12.47 0.81
C GLN A 141 9.92 -12.37 1.48
N ASP A 142 9.52 -11.16 1.87
CA ASP A 142 8.18 -10.90 2.36
C ASP A 142 7.18 -11.07 1.21
N VAL A 143 6.24 -11.98 1.40
CA VAL A 143 5.30 -12.39 0.34
C VAL A 143 4.28 -11.31 0.00
N ASP A 144 3.90 -10.45 0.97
CA ASP A 144 2.98 -9.34 0.74
C ASP A 144 3.67 -8.26 -0.10
N ILE A 145 4.94 -7.96 0.21
CA ILE A 145 5.76 -7.02 -0.57
C ILE A 145 6.01 -7.57 -1.98
N ALA A 146 6.38 -8.85 -2.09
CA ALA A 146 6.64 -9.48 -3.38
C ALA A 146 5.39 -9.47 -4.27
N GLU A 147 4.22 -9.81 -3.73
CA GLU A 147 2.95 -9.83 -4.46
C GLU A 147 2.59 -8.44 -4.98
N LYS A 148 2.61 -7.41 -4.12
CA LYS A 148 2.32 -6.03 -4.56
C LYS A 148 3.37 -5.49 -5.52
N GLY A 149 4.63 -5.89 -5.34
CA GLY A 149 5.70 -5.60 -6.30
C GLY A 149 5.38 -6.17 -7.68
N GLN A 150 4.96 -7.45 -7.76
CA GLN A 150 4.54 -8.08 -9.02
C GLN A 150 3.34 -7.36 -9.63
N PHE A 151 2.36 -6.97 -8.82
CA PHE A 151 1.21 -6.22 -9.30
C PHE A 151 1.59 -4.89 -9.95
N ILE A 152 2.41 -4.07 -9.28
CA ILE A 152 2.87 -2.79 -9.83
C ILE A 152 3.71 -3.00 -11.10
N ARG A 153 4.57 -4.04 -11.16
CA ARG A 153 5.28 -4.40 -12.39
C ARG A 153 4.30 -4.68 -13.54
N GLY A 154 3.21 -5.39 -13.28
CA GLY A 154 2.17 -5.67 -14.26
C GLY A 154 1.45 -4.41 -14.75
N LEU A 155 1.13 -3.47 -13.84
CA LEU A 155 0.53 -2.18 -14.21
C LEU A 155 1.45 -1.35 -15.11
N ILE A 156 2.74 -1.28 -14.77
CA ILE A 156 3.74 -0.57 -15.57
C ILE A 156 3.91 -1.22 -16.94
N ALA A 157 3.93 -2.56 -16.99
CA ALA A 157 4.05 -3.32 -18.22
C ALA A 157 2.85 -3.10 -19.15
N ASP A 158 1.63 -3.11 -18.61
CA ASP A 158 0.41 -2.82 -19.38
C ASP A 158 0.41 -1.40 -19.94
N ASP A 159 0.73 -0.40 -19.12
CA ASP A 159 0.81 1.01 -19.57
C ASP A 159 1.94 1.25 -20.58
N GLY A 160 3.02 0.47 -20.51
CA GLY A 160 4.16 0.53 -21.43
C GLY A 160 4.03 -0.34 -22.68
N GLY A 161 2.98 -1.17 -22.78
CA GLY A 161 2.82 -2.14 -23.86
C GLY A 161 3.80 -3.32 -23.82
N ASP A 162 4.46 -3.57 -22.69
CA ASP A 162 5.35 -4.72 -22.49
C ASP A 162 4.52 -5.98 -22.19
N GLN A 163 4.04 -6.61 -23.27
CA GLN A 163 3.23 -7.81 -23.20
C GLN A 163 3.96 -9.00 -22.57
N ALA A 164 5.29 -9.08 -22.71
CA ALA A 164 6.07 -10.18 -22.18
C ALA A 164 6.11 -10.11 -20.65
N THR A 165 6.39 -8.94 -20.09
CA THR A 165 6.35 -8.73 -18.64
C THR A 165 4.94 -8.89 -18.09
N LEU A 166 3.92 -8.34 -18.76
CA LEU A 166 2.53 -8.50 -18.34
C LEU A 166 2.10 -9.98 -18.30
N ALA A 167 2.44 -10.76 -19.33
CA ALA A 167 2.16 -12.19 -19.36
C ALA A 167 2.90 -12.95 -18.26
N SER A 168 4.16 -12.59 -17.97
CA SER A 168 4.92 -13.18 -16.86
C SER A 168 4.30 -12.89 -15.50
N VAL A 169 3.80 -11.67 -15.27
CA VAL A 169 3.11 -11.30 -14.02
C VAL A 169 1.77 -12.03 -13.91
N ALA A 170 0.99 -12.10 -14.99
CA ALA A 170 -0.26 -12.87 -14.99
C ALA A 170 -0.02 -14.35 -14.70
N ALA A 171 1.06 -14.94 -15.24
CA ALA A 171 1.45 -16.31 -14.95
C ALA A 171 1.85 -16.50 -13.47
N TYR A 172 2.58 -15.55 -12.87
CA TYR A 172 2.89 -15.55 -11.43
C TYR A 172 1.61 -15.62 -10.59
N PHE A 173 0.64 -14.75 -10.85
CA PHE A 173 -0.64 -14.74 -10.13
C PHE A 173 -1.44 -16.03 -10.32
N ALA A 174 -1.37 -16.66 -11.50
CA ALA A 174 -2.02 -17.94 -11.76
C ALA A 174 -1.42 -19.10 -10.96
N THR A 175 -0.20 -18.97 -10.43
CA THR A 175 0.40 -19.97 -9.53
C THR A 175 -0.11 -19.89 -8.10
N LEU A 176 -0.74 -18.76 -7.73
CA LEU A 176 -1.31 -18.57 -6.40
C LEU A 176 -2.55 -19.46 -6.27
N THR A 177 -2.40 -20.54 -5.50
CA THR A 177 -3.46 -21.54 -5.29
C THR A 177 -3.80 -21.67 -3.81
N GLY A 178 -4.98 -22.20 -3.51
CA GLY A 178 -5.46 -22.35 -2.13
C GLY A 178 -6.11 -21.09 -1.58
N LYS A 179 -6.09 -20.92 -0.25
CA LYS A 179 -6.70 -19.78 0.42
C LYS A 179 -5.78 -18.56 0.34
N VAL A 180 -5.98 -17.74 -0.70
CA VAL A 180 -5.27 -16.48 -0.89
C VAL A 180 -6.02 -15.31 -0.25
N PRO A 181 -5.32 -14.24 0.21
CA PRO A 181 -5.95 -12.99 0.62
C PRO A 181 -6.86 -12.41 -0.47
N ALA A 182 -7.91 -11.69 -0.04
CA ALA A 182 -8.87 -11.08 -0.96
C ALA A 182 -8.19 -10.06 -1.90
N GLY A 183 -7.30 -9.22 -1.36
CA GLY A 183 -6.52 -8.26 -2.15
C GLY A 183 -5.71 -8.92 -3.26
N TRP A 184 -5.02 -10.02 -2.96
CA TRP A 184 -4.26 -10.79 -3.96
C TRP A 184 -5.16 -11.40 -5.03
N SER A 185 -6.36 -11.84 -4.64
CA SER A 185 -7.36 -12.34 -5.60
C SER A 185 -7.85 -11.23 -6.55
N ALA A 186 -7.99 -9.99 -6.05
CA ALA A 186 -8.34 -8.85 -6.88
C ALA A 186 -7.21 -8.51 -7.88
N ASP A 187 -5.97 -8.50 -7.40
CA ASP A 187 -4.79 -8.25 -8.22
C ASP A 187 -4.63 -9.31 -9.32
N ALA A 188 -4.75 -10.59 -8.96
CA ALA A 188 -4.71 -11.71 -9.90
C ALA A 188 -5.75 -11.58 -11.01
N ARG A 189 -7.01 -11.29 -10.65
CA ARG A 189 -8.10 -11.13 -11.61
C ARG A 189 -7.88 -9.94 -12.52
N GLU A 190 -7.42 -8.83 -11.97
CA GLU A 190 -7.14 -7.66 -12.79
C GLU A 190 -5.96 -7.91 -13.76
N MET A 191 -4.89 -8.56 -13.31
CA MET A 191 -3.76 -8.93 -14.17
C MET A 191 -4.18 -9.91 -15.28
N ALA A 192 -5.04 -10.88 -14.95
CA ALA A 192 -5.62 -11.79 -15.95
C ALA A 192 -6.44 -11.02 -17.01
N ALA A 193 -7.30 -10.09 -16.57
CA ALA A 193 -8.09 -9.25 -17.46
C ALA A 193 -7.21 -8.41 -18.39
N ARG A 194 -6.22 -7.71 -17.86
CA ARG A 194 -5.28 -6.89 -18.65
C ARG A 194 -4.51 -7.74 -19.66
N ASN A 195 -3.98 -8.88 -19.24
CA ASN A 195 -3.26 -9.78 -20.14
C ASN A 195 -4.15 -10.32 -21.28
N LEU A 196 -5.41 -10.66 -20.99
CA LEU A 196 -6.39 -11.03 -22.03
C LEU A 196 -6.63 -9.88 -23.02
N LEU A 197 -6.78 -8.64 -22.54
CA LEU A 197 -6.97 -7.47 -23.41
C LEU A 197 -5.75 -7.16 -24.27
N ALA A 198 -4.55 -7.32 -23.72
CA ALA A 198 -3.28 -7.07 -24.40
C ALA A 198 -3.00 -8.12 -25.49
N THR A 199 -3.32 -9.39 -25.24
CA THR A 199 -3.03 -10.52 -26.14
C THR A 199 -4.16 -10.82 -27.13
N GLY A 200 -5.26 -10.08 -27.10
CA GLY A 200 -6.42 -10.33 -27.96
C GLY A 200 -7.24 -11.57 -27.57
N GLY A 201 -7.17 -11.98 -26.30
CA GLY A 201 -7.99 -13.03 -25.72
C GLY A 201 -9.47 -12.65 -25.59
N SER A 202 -10.23 -13.48 -24.87
CA SER A 202 -11.68 -13.26 -24.67
C SER A 202 -11.96 -11.95 -23.92
N ALA A 203 -12.42 -10.93 -24.65
CA ALA A 203 -12.83 -9.65 -24.06
C ALA A 203 -13.97 -9.81 -23.05
N ARG A 204 -14.85 -10.80 -23.24
CA ARG A 204 -15.93 -11.09 -22.29
C ARG A 204 -15.40 -11.69 -20.97
N THR A 205 -14.38 -12.54 -21.03
CA THR A 205 -13.72 -13.08 -19.83
C THR A 205 -12.96 -11.98 -19.10
N ALA A 206 -12.20 -11.14 -19.82
CA ALA A 206 -11.52 -9.99 -19.24
C ALA A 206 -12.49 -9.03 -18.53
N TRP A 207 -13.68 -8.82 -19.11
CA TRP A 207 -14.72 -8.01 -18.50
C TRP A 207 -15.21 -8.61 -17.18
N GLN A 208 -15.49 -9.91 -17.14
CA GLN A 208 -15.92 -10.61 -15.92
C GLN A 208 -14.86 -10.55 -14.82
N ASP A 209 -13.60 -10.81 -15.16
CA ASP A 209 -12.49 -10.79 -14.20
C ASP A 209 -12.26 -9.39 -13.63
N ALA A 210 -12.26 -8.36 -14.47
CA ALA A 210 -12.12 -6.98 -14.02
C ALA A 210 -13.28 -6.51 -13.13
N LEU A 211 -14.52 -6.92 -13.43
CA LEU A 211 -15.68 -6.62 -12.57
C LEU A 211 -15.58 -7.32 -11.21
N GLN A 212 -15.08 -8.55 -11.18
CA GLN A 212 -14.89 -9.25 -9.91
C GLN A 212 -13.73 -8.64 -9.11
N ALA A 213 -12.65 -8.20 -9.76
CA ALA A 213 -11.61 -7.42 -9.10
C ALA A 213 -12.17 -6.14 -8.47
N ALA A 214 -13.00 -5.39 -9.21
CA ALA A 214 -13.68 -4.20 -8.68
C ALA A 214 -14.60 -4.53 -7.48
N THR A 215 -15.35 -5.62 -7.56
CA THR A 215 -16.22 -6.08 -6.45
C THR A 215 -15.43 -6.40 -5.19
N ILE A 216 -14.30 -7.11 -5.32
CA ILE A 216 -13.47 -7.45 -4.16
C ILE A 216 -12.89 -6.19 -3.52
N ARG A 217 -12.38 -5.25 -4.34
CA ARG A 217 -11.83 -3.98 -3.87
C ARG A 217 -12.88 -3.11 -3.17
N GLN A 218 -14.11 -3.12 -3.67
CA GLN A 218 -15.23 -2.47 -2.97
C GLN A 218 -15.43 -3.04 -1.56
N GLN A 219 -15.37 -4.37 -1.41
CA GLN A 219 -15.52 -5.04 -0.11
C GLN A 219 -14.34 -4.80 0.83
N GLN A 220 -13.15 -4.55 0.28
CA GLN A 220 -11.94 -4.18 1.02
C GLN A 220 -11.82 -2.67 1.28
N VAL A 221 -12.75 -1.85 0.78
CA VAL A 221 -12.71 -0.37 0.90
C VAL A 221 -11.54 0.25 0.09
N ASP A 222 -11.01 -0.47 -0.89
CA ASP A 222 -9.91 -0.02 -1.76
C ASP A 222 -10.43 0.82 -2.95
N TYR A 223 -11.04 1.98 -2.68
CA TYR A 223 -11.80 2.73 -3.70
C TYR A 223 -10.99 3.20 -4.91
N ARG A 224 -9.72 3.59 -4.72
CA ARG A 224 -8.82 3.98 -5.81
C ARG A 224 -8.58 2.82 -6.76
N ASP A 225 -8.29 1.65 -6.22
CA ASP A 225 -8.02 0.47 -7.02
C ASP A 225 -9.30 -0.13 -7.61
N MET A 226 -10.44 -0.01 -6.91
CA MET A 226 -11.75 -0.34 -7.45
C MET A 226 -12.03 0.50 -8.71
N ALA A 227 -11.79 1.81 -8.66
CA ALA A 227 -11.96 2.70 -9.80
C ALA A 227 -11.09 2.28 -10.99
N ARG A 228 -9.84 1.88 -10.72
CA ARG A 228 -8.92 1.36 -11.75
C ARG A 228 -9.43 0.06 -12.38
N ALA A 229 -9.90 -0.90 -11.57
CA ALA A 229 -10.48 -2.15 -12.06
C ALA A 229 -11.78 -1.92 -12.88
N LEU A 230 -12.61 -0.94 -12.50
CA LEU A 230 -13.77 -0.51 -13.30
C LEU A 230 -13.35 0.05 -14.67
N GLY A 231 -12.24 0.79 -14.74
CA GLY A 231 -11.67 1.26 -16.00
C GLY A 231 -11.23 0.11 -16.92
N VAL A 232 -10.61 -0.95 -16.36
CA VAL A 232 -10.27 -2.17 -17.12
C VAL A 232 -11.53 -2.89 -17.60
N ALA A 233 -12.55 -3.01 -16.74
CA ALA A 233 -13.83 -3.61 -17.10
C ALA A 233 -14.52 -2.85 -18.25
N ALA A 234 -14.46 -1.51 -18.23
CA ALA A 234 -14.99 -0.66 -19.30
C ALA A 234 -14.26 -0.89 -20.63
N MET A 235 -12.93 -0.97 -20.60
CA MET A 235 -12.12 -1.28 -21.77
C MET A 235 -12.48 -2.65 -22.36
N ALA A 236 -12.67 -3.65 -21.50
CA ALA A 236 -13.08 -4.99 -21.89
C ALA A 236 -14.50 -5.01 -22.49
N ALA A 237 -15.45 -4.32 -21.88
CA ALA A 237 -16.81 -4.17 -22.41
C ALA A 237 -16.80 -3.52 -23.81
N SER A 238 -15.98 -2.48 -24.00
CA SER A 238 -15.80 -1.84 -25.31
C SER A 238 -15.24 -2.82 -26.35
N LYS A 239 -14.20 -3.60 -26.02
CA LYS A 239 -13.65 -4.62 -26.93
C LYS A 239 -14.62 -5.77 -27.19
N ALA A 240 -15.55 -6.04 -26.26
CA ALA A 240 -16.63 -6.99 -26.44
C ALA A 240 -17.81 -6.44 -27.28
N GLY A 241 -17.74 -5.17 -27.73
CA GLY A 241 -18.75 -4.51 -28.56
C GLY A 241 -19.89 -3.85 -27.78
N ASP A 242 -19.80 -3.79 -26.43
CA ASP A 242 -20.83 -3.17 -25.59
C ASP A 242 -20.42 -1.75 -25.18
N ALA A 243 -20.66 -0.80 -26.11
CA ALA A 243 -20.32 0.60 -25.91
C ALA A 243 -21.12 1.25 -24.75
N GLN A 244 -22.36 0.82 -24.53
CA GLN A 244 -23.20 1.35 -23.46
C GLN A 244 -22.66 0.93 -22.10
N ALA A 245 -22.32 -0.36 -21.91
CA ALA A 245 -21.72 -0.83 -20.67
C ALA A 245 -20.35 -0.18 -20.42
N ALA A 246 -19.53 -0.01 -21.47
CA ALA A 246 -18.25 0.68 -21.37
C ALA A 246 -18.41 2.12 -20.84
N ALA A 247 -19.30 2.91 -21.42
CA ALA A 247 -19.53 4.30 -20.99
C ALA A 247 -20.01 4.39 -19.53
N GLN A 248 -20.91 3.49 -19.11
CA GLN A 248 -21.38 3.42 -17.73
C GLN A 248 -20.25 3.07 -16.75
N LEU A 249 -19.42 2.10 -17.10
CA LEU A 249 -18.30 1.67 -16.26
C LEU A 249 -17.22 2.75 -16.15
N TYR A 250 -16.88 3.43 -17.25
CA TYR A 250 -15.97 4.58 -17.21
C TYR A 250 -16.52 5.75 -16.38
N THR A 251 -17.82 6.03 -16.45
CA THR A 251 -18.45 7.05 -15.60
C THR A 251 -18.31 6.70 -14.11
N ARG A 252 -18.58 5.44 -13.74
CA ARG A 252 -18.43 4.95 -12.35
C ARG A 252 -16.97 4.99 -11.89
N ALA A 253 -16.04 4.59 -12.76
CA ALA A 253 -14.61 4.67 -12.50
C ALA A 253 -14.17 6.12 -12.26
N SER A 254 -14.66 7.06 -13.07
CA SER A 254 -14.38 8.49 -12.93
C SER A 254 -14.85 9.04 -11.57
N GLN A 255 -16.10 8.78 -11.21
CA GLN A 255 -16.69 9.24 -9.95
C GLN A 255 -15.94 8.67 -8.75
N SER A 256 -15.67 7.35 -8.77
CA SER A 256 -14.97 6.68 -7.67
C SER A 256 -13.53 7.18 -7.50
N ALA A 257 -12.80 7.38 -8.61
CA ALA A 257 -11.45 7.94 -8.58
C ALA A 257 -11.46 9.38 -8.03
N GLY A 258 -12.44 10.19 -8.42
CA GLY A 258 -12.58 11.56 -7.94
C GLY A 258 -12.81 11.64 -6.43
N GLN A 259 -13.69 10.78 -5.89
CA GLN A 259 -13.94 10.69 -4.46
C GLN A 259 -12.75 10.12 -3.68
N ALA A 260 -11.95 9.26 -4.31
CA ALA A 260 -10.70 8.76 -3.74
C ALA A 260 -9.50 9.74 -3.89
N GLY A 261 -9.74 10.98 -4.34
CA GLY A 261 -8.70 12.01 -4.48
C GLY A 261 -7.81 11.89 -5.73
N ASP A 262 -8.02 10.89 -6.59
CA ASP A 262 -7.29 10.71 -7.84
C ASP A 262 -7.98 11.45 -9.00
N LYS A 263 -7.79 12.77 -9.01
CA LYS A 263 -8.37 13.67 -10.02
C LYS A 263 -7.88 13.35 -11.44
N VAL A 264 -6.62 12.92 -11.57
CA VAL A 264 -6.02 12.60 -12.88
C VAL A 264 -6.71 11.37 -13.48
N ALA A 265 -6.88 10.30 -12.70
CA ALA A 265 -7.63 9.13 -13.16
C ALA A 265 -9.12 9.46 -13.38
N ALA A 266 -9.72 10.28 -12.50
CA ALA A 266 -11.12 10.70 -12.64
C ALA A 266 -11.38 11.37 -13.99
N GLU A 267 -10.54 12.34 -14.37
CA GLU A 267 -10.64 13.02 -15.65
C GLU A 267 -10.35 12.10 -16.84
N ARG A 268 -9.34 11.22 -16.72
CA ARG A 268 -9.03 10.23 -17.74
C ARG A 268 -10.25 9.35 -18.04
N TRP A 269 -10.90 8.83 -17.01
CA TRP A 269 -12.08 7.98 -17.16
C TRP A 269 -13.31 8.75 -17.66
N ALA A 270 -13.48 10.01 -17.25
CA ALA A 270 -14.55 10.85 -17.78
C ALA A 270 -14.44 11.04 -19.30
N ARG A 271 -13.23 11.30 -19.81
CA ARG A 271 -12.97 11.42 -21.25
C ARG A 271 -13.27 10.11 -21.99
N GLN A 272 -12.90 8.97 -21.41
CA GLN A 272 -13.22 7.66 -21.99
C GLN A 272 -14.74 7.36 -21.99
N ALA A 273 -15.50 7.94 -21.05
CA ALA A 273 -16.96 7.88 -21.05
C ALA A 273 -17.62 8.84 -22.06
N GLY A 274 -16.85 9.70 -22.74
CA GLY A 274 -17.37 10.73 -23.64
C GLY A 274 -17.74 12.06 -22.97
N SER A 275 -17.36 12.27 -21.71
CA SER A 275 -17.51 13.54 -21.00
C SER A 275 -16.29 14.44 -21.18
N SER A 276 -16.48 15.76 -21.20
CA SER A 276 -15.38 16.73 -21.24
C SER A 276 -14.66 16.88 -19.90
N ALA A 277 -15.32 16.52 -18.80
CA ALA A 277 -14.78 16.61 -17.44
C ALA A 277 -15.38 15.54 -16.51
N ALA A 278 -14.66 15.25 -15.42
CA ALA A 278 -15.19 14.44 -14.33
C ALA A 278 -16.37 15.18 -13.67
N VAL A 279 -17.47 14.46 -13.45
CA VAL A 279 -18.68 15.00 -12.84
C VAL A 279 -18.82 14.43 -11.44
N ASP A 280 -18.87 15.31 -10.45
CA ASP A 280 -19.22 14.94 -9.08
C ASP A 280 -20.74 15.11 -8.88
N PRO A 281 -21.49 14.03 -8.65
CA PRO A 281 -22.93 14.10 -8.45
C PRO A 281 -23.35 14.79 -7.14
N PHE A 282 -22.40 15.06 -6.23
CA PHE A 282 -22.66 15.69 -4.94
C PHE A 282 -22.15 17.15 -4.85
N VAL A 283 -21.57 17.70 -5.93
CA VAL A 283 -21.24 19.14 -5.96
C VAL A 283 -22.53 19.94 -5.87
N LEU A 284 -22.61 20.80 -4.85
CA LEU A 284 -23.72 21.72 -4.69
C LEU A 284 -23.81 22.65 -5.92
N PRO A 285 -25.01 22.89 -6.47
CA PRO A 285 -25.16 23.82 -7.58
C PRO A 285 -24.65 25.21 -7.17
N ALA A 286 -23.94 25.87 -8.08
CA ALA A 286 -23.42 27.21 -7.84
C ALA A 286 -24.58 28.14 -7.43
N ALA A 287 -24.37 28.90 -6.34
CA ALA A 287 -25.36 29.86 -5.87
C ALA A 287 -25.71 30.83 -7.03
N PRO A 288 -27.00 31.11 -7.28
CA PRO A 288 -27.40 31.99 -8.37
C PRO A 288 -26.73 33.35 -8.18
N ALA A 289 -26.09 33.85 -9.25
CA ALA A 289 -25.46 35.15 -9.25
C ALA A 289 -26.48 36.21 -8.80
N ARG A 290 -26.23 36.87 -7.67
CA ARG A 290 -27.06 38.00 -7.22
C ARG A 290 -26.98 39.08 -8.29
N LYS A 291 -28.07 39.24 -9.05
CA LYS A 291 -28.25 40.42 -9.91
C LYS A 291 -28.21 41.65 -8.98
N LYS A 292 -27.23 42.52 -9.20
CA LYS A 292 -27.24 43.88 -8.64
C LYS A 292 -28.18 44.75 -9.44
#